data_AF-A0A7S0SHC0-F1
#
_entry.id   AF-A0A7S0SHC0-F1
#
_cell.length_a   1.000
_cell.length_b   1.000
_cell.length_c   1.000
_cell.angle_alpha   90.00
_cell.angle_beta   90.00
_cell.angle_gamma   90.00
#
_symmetry.space_group_name_H-M   'P 1'
#
loop_
_entity.id
_entity.type
_entity.pdbx_description
1 polymer ?
#
loop_
_entity_poly.entity_id
_entity_poly.type
_entity_poly.pdbx_seq_one_letter_code
_entity_poly.pdbx_strand_id
1 'polypeptide(L)'
;LAPASGTPTPTAAGAAPSATSASAAALMSTASMVPLCLACKVPYDEDARARYGHPFCSEPCLRRYRVLSTPGAARDAIFSLERGVCQLCGLDTHALLHALLAEPSLPERMKMLEAVGSFGDRRVCAIAARPRAGDLWQGGHIVPG
;
A
#
# COMPACT_ATOMS: atom_id res chain seq x y z
N LEU A 1 -43.25 -32.64 -31.58
CA LEU A 1 -41.98 -32.79 -30.84
C LEU A 1 -40.92 -31.95 -31.53
N ALA A 2 -40.43 -30.89 -30.88
CA ALA A 2 -39.09 -30.32 -31.12
C ALA A 2 -38.05 -31.21 -30.39
N PRO A 3 -36.71 -31.12 -30.62
CA PRO A 3 -35.89 -29.90 -30.41
C PRO A 3 -34.78 -29.67 -31.49
N ALA A 4 -34.54 -28.42 -31.89
CA ALA A 4 -33.52 -27.47 -31.38
C ALA A 4 -32.12 -27.62 -32.04
N SER A 5 -31.82 -26.66 -32.91
CA SER A 5 -30.48 -26.37 -33.43
C SER A 5 -29.61 -25.78 -32.32
N GLY A 6 -28.48 -26.41 -32.03
CA GLY A 6 -27.46 -25.91 -31.10
C GLY A 6 -26.14 -25.64 -31.81
N THR A 7 -25.77 -24.37 -31.93
CA THR A 7 -24.41 -23.94 -32.28
C THR A 7 -23.58 -23.82 -31.00
N PRO A 8 -22.38 -24.42 -30.93
CA PRO A 8 -21.43 -24.13 -29.86
C PRO A 8 -20.56 -22.93 -30.24
N THR A 9 -20.67 -21.84 -29.48
CA THR A 9 -19.71 -20.74 -29.48
C THR A 9 -18.63 -21.03 -28.42
N PRO A 10 -17.34 -21.10 -28.76
CA PRO A 10 -16.30 -21.23 -27.75
C PRO A 10 -16.03 -19.89 -27.07
N THR A 11 -16.48 -19.78 -25.82
CA THR A 11 -16.13 -18.71 -24.88
C THR A 11 -14.66 -18.86 -24.46
N ALA A 12 -13.75 -18.23 -25.19
CA ALA A 12 -12.38 -18.07 -24.73
C ALA A 12 -12.31 -16.89 -23.75
N ALA A 13 -12.43 -17.21 -22.46
CA ALA A 13 -11.95 -16.38 -21.37
C ALA A 13 -10.42 -16.28 -21.48
N GLY A 14 -9.95 -15.26 -22.19
CA GLY A 14 -8.54 -14.87 -22.26
C GLY A 14 -8.23 -13.87 -21.15
N ALA A 15 -7.28 -14.23 -20.29
CA ALA A 15 -6.84 -13.53 -19.10
C ALA A 15 -6.60 -12.02 -19.30
N ALA A 16 -7.02 -11.24 -18.30
CA ALA A 16 -6.61 -9.85 -18.15
C ALA A 16 -5.07 -9.75 -18.03
N PRO A 17 -4.39 -8.91 -18.82
CA PRO A 17 -3.07 -8.45 -18.42
C PRO A 17 -3.22 -7.55 -17.18
N SER A 18 -2.95 -8.17 -16.03
CA SER A 18 -2.64 -7.50 -14.78
C SER A 18 -1.35 -6.71 -14.96
N ALA A 19 -1.49 -5.39 -15.09
CA ALA A 19 -0.57 -4.35 -14.63
C ALA A 19 -1.01 -3.07 -15.32
N THR A 20 -1.91 -2.31 -14.71
CA THR A 20 -2.11 -0.92 -15.08
C THR A 20 -0.82 -0.19 -14.69
N SER A 21 0.17 -0.17 -15.59
CA SER A 21 1.25 0.80 -15.51
C SER A 21 0.58 2.16 -15.60
N ALA A 22 0.41 2.81 -14.46
CA ALA A 22 -0.09 4.18 -14.43
C ALA A 22 0.92 5.03 -15.20
N SER A 23 0.59 5.33 -16.46
CA SER A 23 1.33 6.27 -17.30
C SER A 23 1.34 7.59 -16.56
N ALA A 24 2.44 7.87 -15.88
CA ALA A 24 2.58 9.07 -15.08
C ALA A 24 2.69 10.25 -16.09
N ALA A 25 1.56 10.91 -16.33
CA ALA A 25 1.52 12.07 -17.23
C ALA A 25 2.49 13.12 -16.70
N ALA A 26 3.41 13.59 -17.56
CA ALA A 26 4.41 14.58 -17.17
C ALA A 26 3.71 15.89 -16.77
N LEU A 27 4.15 16.49 -15.66
CA LEU A 27 3.76 17.86 -15.31
C LEU A 27 4.53 18.81 -16.22
N MET A 28 3.91 19.88 -16.72
CA MET A 28 4.58 20.92 -17.51
C MET A 28 4.57 22.25 -16.76
N SER A 29 5.69 22.98 -16.81
CA SER A 29 5.71 24.38 -16.42
C SER A 29 4.94 25.22 -17.43
N THR A 30 3.97 26.00 -16.99
CA THR A 30 3.20 26.92 -17.85
C THR A 30 4.03 28.13 -18.32
N ALA A 31 5.10 28.47 -17.59
CA ALA A 31 5.95 29.62 -17.89
C ALA A 31 7.02 29.31 -18.96
N SER A 32 7.49 28.07 -19.03
CA SER A 32 8.65 27.70 -19.87
C SER A 32 8.40 26.50 -20.78
N MET A 33 7.22 25.87 -20.71
CA MET A 33 6.89 24.63 -21.45
C MET A 33 7.89 23.48 -21.24
N VAL A 34 8.65 23.52 -20.13
CA VAL A 34 9.61 22.46 -19.76
C VAL A 34 8.90 21.43 -18.88
N PRO A 35 9.13 20.11 -19.08
CA PRO A 35 8.56 19.10 -18.20
C PRO A 35 9.17 19.20 -16.79
N LEU A 36 8.35 18.94 -15.78
CA LEU A 36 8.70 18.97 -14.37
C LEU A 36 8.71 17.56 -13.82
N CYS A 37 9.73 17.26 -13.01
CA CYS A 37 9.84 15.99 -12.34
C CYS A 37 8.65 15.80 -11.40
N LEU A 38 7.96 14.67 -11.49
CA LEU A 38 6.80 14.40 -10.64
C LEU A 38 7.14 14.34 -9.14
N ALA A 39 8.38 14.02 -8.79
CA ALA A 39 8.85 13.92 -7.41
C ALA A 39 9.29 15.25 -6.79
N CYS A 40 10.17 16.01 -7.46
CA CYS A 40 10.77 17.22 -6.90
C CYS A 40 10.24 18.53 -7.52
N LYS A 41 9.41 18.44 -8.57
CA LYS A 41 8.86 19.58 -9.32
C LYS A 41 9.90 20.48 -10.01
N VAL A 42 11.15 20.02 -10.11
CA VAL A 42 12.22 20.72 -10.83
C VAL A 42 12.10 20.43 -12.34
N PRO A 43 12.33 21.44 -13.21
CA PRO A 43 12.41 21.22 -14.65
C PRO A 43 13.52 20.25 -15.03
N TYR A 44 13.28 19.41 -16.02
CA TYR A 44 14.30 18.53 -16.59
C TYR A 44 14.23 18.57 -18.13
N ASP A 45 15.31 18.20 -18.82
CA ASP A 45 15.33 18.15 -20.28
C ASP A 45 14.69 16.85 -20.81
N GLU A 46 14.11 16.90 -22.00
CA GLU A 46 13.50 15.70 -22.61
C GLU A 46 14.52 14.56 -22.82
N ASP A 47 15.82 14.89 -22.96
CA ASP A 47 16.90 13.93 -23.07
C ASP A 47 17.09 13.08 -21.80
N ALA A 48 16.92 13.65 -20.60
CA ALA A 48 16.93 12.92 -19.34
C ALA A 48 15.76 11.94 -19.26
N ARG A 49 14.56 12.33 -19.74
CA ARG A 49 13.42 11.41 -19.82
C ARG A 49 13.66 10.30 -20.83
N ALA A 50 14.24 10.60 -21.99
CA ALA A 50 14.60 9.59 -22.99
C ALA A 50 15.64 8.61 -22.45
N ARG A 51 16.63 9.08 -21.68
CA ARG A 51 17.69 8.26 -21.09
C ARG A 51 17.17 7.25 -20.07
N TYR A 52 16.21 7.66 -19.23
CA TYR A 52 15.69 6.81 -18.15
C TYR A 52 14.33 6.19 -18.43
N GLY A 53 13.69 6.55 -19.56
CA GLY A 53 12.37 6.05 -19.97
C GLY A 53 11.22 6.47 -19.04
N HIS A 54 11.40 7.49 -18.19
CA HIS A 54 10.44 7.87 -17.16
C HIS A 54 10.42 9.39 -16.86
N PRO A 55 9.31 9.98 -16.37
CA PRO A 55 9.16 11.43 -16.16
C PRO A 55 9.83 11.95 -14.86
N PHE A 56 11.06 11.49 -14.59
CA PHE A 56 11.84 11.86 -13.41
C PHE A 56 13.25 12.31 -13.81
N CYS A 57 13.77 13.33 -13.12
CA CYS A 57 15.11 13.87 -13.39
C CYS A 57 16.25 12.93 -12.96
N SER A 58 15.95 11.90 -12.16
CA SER A 58 16.94 10.95 -11.64
C SER A 58 16.28 9.71 -11.03
N GLU A 59 17.05 8.62 -10.91
CA GLU A 59 16.64 7.37 -10.25
C GLU A 59 16.18 7.57 -8.77
N PRO A 60 16.83 8.42 -7.94
CA PRO A 60 16.31 8.77 -6.61
C PRO A 60 14.92 9.42 -6.64
N CYS A 61 14.63 10.25 -7.65
CA CYS A 61 13.31 10.86 -7.79
C CYS A 61 12.24 9.83 -8.17
N LEU A 62 12.55 8.88 -9.06
CA LEU A 62 11.66 7.75 -9.33
C LEU A 62 11.36 6.95 -8.05
N ARG A 63 12.40 6.61 -7.29
CA ARG A 63 12.26 5.83 -6.05
C ARG A 63 11.42 6.54 -5.00
N ARG A 64 11.67 7.84 -4.79
CA ARG A 64 10.86 8.68 -3.91
C ARG A 64 9.41 8.73 -4.35
N TYR A 65 9.17 8.93 -5.65
CA TYR A 65 7.81 8.96 -6.17
C TYR A 65 7.10 7.63 -5.94
N ARG A 66 7.75 6.49 -6.20
CA ARG A 66 7.19 5.16 -5.92
C ARG A 66 6.77 5.01 -4.46
N VAL A 67 7.60 5.42 -3.51
CA VAL A 67 7.25 5.36 -2.07
C VAL A 67 6.01 6.18 -1.75
N LEU A 68 5.84 7.34 -2.40
CA LEU A 68 4.73 8.27 -2.15
C LEU A 68 3.45 7.91 -2.94
N SER A 69 3.59 7.32 -4.13
CA SER A 69 2.48 7.06 -5.07
C SER A 69 1.95 5.63 -4.98
N THR A 70 2.75 4.69 -4.48
CA THR A 70 2.33 3.29 -4.33
C THR A 70 1.67 3.10 -2.97
N PRO A 71 0.37 2.74 -2.93
CA PRO A 71 -0.31 2.43 -1.68
C PRO A 71 0.47 1.37 -0.89
N GLY A 72 0.74 1.64 0.39
CA GLY A 72 1.48 0.72 1.26
C GLY A 72 3.00 0.84 1.24
N ALA A 73 3.63 1.37 0.17
CA ALA A 73 5.10 1.42 0.10
C ALA A 73 5.74 2.27 1.23
N ALA A 74 5.11 3.39 1.60
CA ALA A 74 5.52 4.16 2.77
C ALA A 74 5.37 3.37 4.08
N ARG A 75 4.28 2.59 4.22
CA ARG A 75 4.05 1.76 5.42
C ARG A 75 5.10 0.66 5.52
N ASP A 76 5.47 0.02 4.42
CA ASP A 76 6.49 -1.04 4.40
C ASP A 76 7.88 -0.50 4.72
N ALA A 77 8.22 0.69 4.22
CA ALA A 77 9.46 1.38 4.55
C ALA A 77 9.55 1.71 6.04
N ILE A 78 8.47 2.27 6.62
CA ILE A 78 8.41 2.58 8.05
C ILE A 78 8.45 1.30 8.88
N PHE A 79 7.69 0.27 8.49
CA PHE A 79 7.69 -1.03 9.18
C PHE A 79 9.08 -1.67 9.19
N SER A 80 9.85 -1.53 8.11
CA SER A 80 11.23 -2.04 8.06
C SER A 80 12.16 -1.35 9.05
N LEU A 81 11.91 -0.07 9.36
CA LEU A 81 12.69 0.71 10.33
C LEU A 81 12.23 0.44 11.77
N GLU A 82 10.92 0.47 12.01
CA GLU A 82 10.32 0.39 13.35
C GLU A 82 10.02 -1.04 13.80
N ARG A 83 10.06 -2.00 12.87
CA ARG A 83 9.77 -3.42 13.09
C ARG A 83 8.39 -3.69 13.71
N GLY A 84 7.44 -2.78 13.49
CA GLY A 84 6.09 -2.86 14.07
C GLY A 84 6.02 -2.45 15.54
N VAL A 85 7.04 -1.77 16.08
CA VAL A 85 6.98 -1.21 17.45
C VAL A 85 6.36 0.18 17.41
N CYS A 86 5.31 0.40 18.20
CA CYS A 86 4.69 1.72 18.31
C CYS A 86 5.66 2.72 18.97
N GLN A 87 6.01 3.79 18.25
CA GLN A 87 6.95 4.80 18.76
C GLN A 87 6.37 5.68 19.89
N LEU A 88 5.04 5.65 20.11
CA LEU A 88 4.39 6.43 21.16
C LEU A 88 4.26 5.68 22.49
N CYS A 89 3.89 4.40 22.43
CA CYS A 89 3.62 3.60 23.64
C CYS A 89 4.54 2.38 23.82
N GLY A 90 5.42 2.08 22.85
CA GLY A 90 6.36 0.96 22.91
C GLY A 90 5.75 -0.41 22.65
N LEU A 91 4.45 -0.51 22.33
CA LEU A 91 3.80 -1.77 22.02
C LEU A 91 4.42 -2.43 20.79
N ASP A 92 4.95 -3.65 20.95
CA ASP A 92 5.34 -4.50 19.83
C ASP A 92 4.09 -5.13 19.19
N THR A 93 3.57 -4.42 18.18
CA THR A 93 2.37 -4.86 17.46
C THR A 93 2.61 -6.08 16.59
N HIS A 94 3.87 -6.32 16.20
CA HIS A 94 4.23 -7.48 15.40
C HIS A 94 4.21 -8.74 16.25
N ALA A 95 4.81 -8.71 17.43
CA ALA A 95 4.74 -9.80 18.40
C ALA A 95 3.28 -10.07 18.84
N LEU A 96 2.50 -9.02 19.09
CA LEU A 96 1.08 -9.14 19.41
C LEU A 96 0.30 -9.83 18.28
N LEU A 97 0.56 -9.47 17.01
CA LEU A 97 -0.08 -10.12 15.87
C LEU A 97 0.22 -11.62 15.82
N HIS A 98 1.50 -12.01 15.97
CA HIS A 98 1.90 -13.42 15.98
C HIS A 98 1.22 -14.20 17.11
N ALA A 99 1.16 -13.62 18.30
CA ALA A 99 0.50 -14.24 19.44
C ALA A 99 -1.01 -14.43 19.17
N LEU A 100 -1.69 -13.44 18.60
CA LEU A 100 -3.12 -13.54 18.25
C LEU A 100 -3.39 -14.58 17.16
N LEU A 101 -2.50 -14.70 16.15
CA LEU A 101 -2.63 -15.69 15.09
C LEU A 101 -2.36 -17.12 15.61
N ALA A 102 -1.48 -17.26 16.59
CA ALA A 102 -1.16 -18.54 17.22
C ALA A 102 -2.25 -19.03 18.19
N GLU A 103 -2.99 -18.11 18.81
CA GLU A 103 -4.09 -18.45 19.73
C GLU A 103 -5.36 -18.83 18.95
N PRO A 104 -5.89 -20.07 19.03
CA PRO A 104 -7.12 -20.44 18.33
C PRO A 104 -8.42 -19.92 18.98
N SER A 105 -8.40 -19.63 20.28
CA SER A 105 -9.58 -19.23 21.05
C SER A 105 -9.90 -17.75 20.88
N LEU A 106 -11.09 -17.44 20.35
CA LEU A 106 -11.56 -16.06 20.21
C LEU A 106 -11.67 -15.32 21.56
N PRO A 107 -12.24 -15.91 22.64
CA PRO A 107 -12.24 -15.29 23.96
C PRO A 107 -10.83 -14.97 24.50
N GLU A 108 -9.84 -15.84 24.28
CA GLU A 108 -8.47 -15.58 24.74
C GLU A 108 -7.81 -14.48 23.91
N ARG A 109 -8.03 -14.43 22.59
CA ARG A 109 -7.60 -13.28 21.76
C ARG A 109 -8.19 -11.96 22.25
N MET A 110 -9.46 -11.95 22.65
CA MET A 110 -10.09 -10.75 23.21
C MET A 110 -9.41 -10.31 24.50
N LYS A 111 -9.17 -11.26 25.42
CA LYS A 111 -8.46 -10.99 26.68
C LYS A 111 -7.04 -10.48 26.46
N MET A 112 -6.31 -11.02 25.47
CA MET A 112 -4.98 -10.52 25.10
C MET A 112 -5.03 -9.06 24.63
N LEU A 113 -6.03 -8.69 23.84
CA LEU A 113 -6.21 -7.31 23.34
C LEU A 113 -6.66 -6.35 24.45
N GLU A 114 -7.54 -6.81 25.35
CA GLU A 114 -7.98 -6.05 26.52
C GLU A 114 -6.82 -5.76 27.47
N ALA A 115 -5.94 -6.74 27.71
CA ALA A 115 -4.75 -6.58 28.55
C ALA A 115 -3.77 -5.51 28.01
N VAL A 116 -3.76 -5.28 26.69
CA VAL A 116 -2.96 -4.23 26.05
C VAL A 116 -3.58 -2.83 26.27
N GLY A 117 -4.90 -2.74 26.49
CA GLY A 117 -5.60 -1.49 26.83
C GLY A 117 -5.56 -0.38 25.76
N SER A 118 -5.03 -0.66 24.57
CA SER A 118 -4.81 0.33 23.51
C SER A 118 -5.91 0.35 22.44
N PHE A 119 -6.94 -0.49 22.58
CA PHE A 119 -8.04 -0.65 21.62
C PHE A 119 -9.39 -0.47 22.33
N GLY A 120 -10.34 0.22 21.69
CA GLY A 120 -11.72 0.27 22.19
C GLY A 120 -12.50 -1.02 21.91
N ASP A 121 -13.53 -1.30 22.70
CA ASP A 121 -14.28 -2.57 22.73
C ASP A 121 -14.72 -3.07 21.34
N ARG A 122 -15.28 -2.18 20.50
CA ARG A 122 -15.70 -2.54 19.15
C ARG A 122 -14.53 -3.01 18.26
N ARG A 123 -13.34 -2.43 18.44
CA ARG A 123 -12.13 -2.85 17.71
C ARG A 123 -11.58 -4.15 18.27
N VAL A 124 -11.63 -4.36 19.58
CA VAL A 124 -11.19 -5.63 20.20
C VAL A 124 -11.90 -6.82 19.57
N CYS A 125 -13.24 -6.79 19.52
CA CYS A 125 -14.03 -7.87 18.90
C CYS A 125 -13.66 -8.10 17.43
N ALA A 126 -13.52 -7.01 16.65
CA ALA A 126 -13.19 -7.10 15.23
C ALA A 126 -11.78 -7.66 14.98
N ILE A 127 -10.80 -7.24 15.78
CA ILE A 127 -9.41 -7.69 15.69
C ILE A 127 -9.30 -9.15 16.12
N ALA A 128 -9.92 -9.54 17.23
CA ALA A 128 -9.88 -10.92 17.74
C ALA A 128 -10.46 -11.93 16.71
N ALA A 129 -11.53 -11.55 16.02
CA ALA A 129 -12.17 -12.39 15.01
C ALA A 129 -11.26 -12.64 13.79
N ARG A 130 -10.52 -11.62 13.34
CA ARG A 130 -9.62 -11.74 12.18
C ARG A 130 -8.42 -10.79 12.30
N PRO A 131 -7.37 -11.17 13.05
CA PRO A 131 -6.21 -10.31 13.28
C PRO A 131 -5.45 -10.02 11.97
N ARG A 132 -5.16 -8.75 11.68
CA ARG A 132 -4.30 -8.35 10.56
C ARG A 132 -3.35 -7.25 11.02
N ALA A 133 -2.18 -7.17 10.38
CA ALA A 133 -1.17 -6.17 10.69
C ALA A 133 -1.72 -4.73 10.65
N GLY A 134 -2.55 -4.40 9.65
CA GLY A 134 -3.15 -3.08 9.50
C GLY A 134 -4.14 -2.69 10.60
N ASP A 135 -4.65 -3.66 11.37
CA ASP A 135 -5.57 -3.40 12.48
C ASP A 135 -4.83 -3.00 13.77
N LEU A 136 -3.58 -3.46 13.93
CA LEU A 136 -2.72 -3.25 15.11
C LEU A 136 -1.71 -2.12 14.93
N TRP A 137 -1.23 -1.90 13.70
CA TRP A 137 -0.19 -0.92 13.41
C TRP A 137 -0.49 -0.09 12.17
N GLN A 138 -0.20 1.20 12.25
CA GLN A 138 -0.28 2.14 11.14
C GLN A 138 0.94 3.07 11.19
N GLY A 139 1.58 3.30 10.05
CA GLY A 139 2.56 4.38 9.91
C GLY A 139 1.83 5.70 10.05
N GLY A 140 1.94 6.34 11.20
CA GLY A 140 1.32 7.64 11.46
C GLY A 140 2.04 8.79 10.75
N HIS A 141 1.37 9.94 10.63
CA HIS A 141 2.01 11.17 10.16
C HIS A 141 2.88 11.76 11.28
N ILE A 142 4.20 11.81 11.10
CA ILE A 142 5.07 12.75 11.83
C ILE A 142 4.82 14.13 11.20
N VAL A 143 3.72 14.76 11.62
CA VAL A 143 3.23 16.14 11.35
C VAL A 143 3.36 16.66 9.89
N PRO A 144 2.27 17.06 9.21
CA PRO A 144 2.40 17.81 7.97
C PRO A 144 2.98 19.20 8.25
N GLY A 145 4.12 19.51 7.63
CA GLY A 145 4.64 20.88 7.51
C GLY A 145 3.89 21.70 6.48
#